data_AF-L7TYB8-F1
#
_entry.id   AF-L7TYB8-F1
#
_cell.length_a   1.000
_cell.length_b   1.000
_cell.length_c   1.000
_cell.angle_alpha   90.00
_cell.angle_beta   90.00
_cell.angle_gamma   90.00
#
_symmetry.space_group_name_H-M   'P 1'
#
loop_
_entity.id
_entity.type
_entity.pdbx_description
1 polymer ?
#
loop_
_entity_poly.entity_id
_entity_poly.type
_entity_poly.pdbx_seq_one_letter_code
_entity_poly.pdbx_strand_id
1 'polypeptide(L)'
;MGDILETHLERAEDALARNDGEGALGHLLEAWKECRAAPLIALIQRLSDHLVADLTPLNESMALYWHAQGRHVMDLPRVLKTLLSAVTRHRAPLPGGTLDWLRRLFPADPRMVPVVLASARFLKGEQEEALRMHNAVLIYVEPPYDVEPLRELRARLPRNLGREAERLDTVIRRGEGWEPPVLGAGAQERCEVLVAAVEARIAVKARSSVTREALLARVYASPEDDAARRVLADVLLEEGDPLGEFISLQLASEPDTERMERLLELNRARWEMPLGPGLDPKGTRFERGFPVSVLMNTADIPEPPAAWGTVEEVRWSYSGVTSGGQMLNSPVLRQVKSLRGVGGNSVCELKAPSASALQRLSLGTTEGKGLVEVLAALPRLRWLDVSGGEPEFVARCLESSLASTLECFEAHGRVMHIHPLALGPAQSKWSLSLERDAEVPVTLVLEDVRDVEALVPVLRAARRFSSQALRVRLCFEWGLGQTHDSGAEVSALFARGRAMLEAAASAYSRVLWG
;
A
#
# COMPACT_ATOMS: atom_id res chain seq x y z
N MET A 1 38.26 -6.83 -21.21
CA MET A 1 37.63 -6.99 -19.88
C MET A 1 37.82 -5.75 -19.00
N GLY A 2 39.02 -5.16 -18.90
CA GLY A 2 39.22 -3.93 -18.10
C GLY A 2 38.33 -2.74 -18.48
N ASP A 3 38.11 -2.51 -19.78
CA ASP A 3 37.37 -1.34 -20.28
C ASP A 3 35.88 -1.31 -19.87
N ILE A 4 35.20 -2.47 -19.89
CA ILE A 4 33.78 -2.59 -19.50
C ILE A 4 33.63 -2.41 -17.99
N LEU A 5 34.52 -3.03 -17.21
CA LEU A 5 34.54 -2.88 -15.75
C LEU A 5 34.72 -1.41 -15.35
N GLU A 6 35.73 -0.74 -15.91
CA GLU A 6 35.99 0.68 -15.61
C GLU A 6 34.83 1.57 -16.03
N THR A 7 34.19 1.30 -17.16
CA THR A 7 32.96 2.00 -17.59
C THR A 7 31.84 1.87 -16.56
N HIS A 8 31.63 0.68 -15.97
CA HIS A 8 30.61 0.49 -14.94
C HIS A 8 30.95 1.23 -13.64
N LEU A 9 32.23 1.25 -13.23
CA LEU A 9 32.66 1.99 -12.05
C LEU A 9 32.50 3.51 -12.25
N GLU A 10 32.87 4.03 -13.42
CA GLU A 10 32.66 5.43 -13.77
C GLU A 10 31.18 5.82 -13.73
N ARG A 11 30.30 4.99 -14.30
CA ARG A 11 28.85 5.24 -14.23
C ARG A 11 28.31 5.17 -12.80
N ALA A 12 28.89 4.34 -11.94
CA ALA A 12 28.53 4.30 -10.54
C ALA A 12 28.97 5.58 -9.80
N GLU A 13 30.16 6.11 -10.12
CA GLU A 13 30.64 7.40 -9.58
C GLU A 13 29.72 8.54 -9.99
N ASP A 14 29.37 8.59 -11.28
CA ASP A 14 28.45 9.56 -11.86
C ASP A 14 27.05 9.50 -11.22
N ALA A 15 26.52 8.29 -11.03
CA ALA A 15 25.25 8.08 -10.37
C ALA A 15 25.31 8.54 -8.91
N LEU A 16 26.38 8.18 -8.18
CA LEU A 16 26.61 8.71 -6.85
C LEU A 16 26.70 10.23 -6.88
N ALA A 17 27.44 10.88 -7.78
CA ALA A 17 27.53 12.34 -7.83
C ALA A 17 26.16 13.03 -8.01
N ARG A 18 25.21 12.37 -8.68
CA ARG A 18 23.82 12.82 -8.86
C ARG A 18 22.85 12.43 -7.72
N ASN A 19 23.35 11.92 -6.60
CA ASN A 19 22.55 11.34 -5.51
C ASN A 19 21.67 10.15 -5.94
N ASP A 20 22.05 9.46 -7.02
CA ASP A 20 21.38 8.25 -7.50
C ASP A 20 22.10 7.00 -6.95
N GLY A 21 21.87 6.72 -5.67
CA GLY A 21 22.46 5.55 -5.02
C GLY A 21 22.00 4.21 -5.59
N GLU A 22 20.77 4.15 -6.11
CA GLU A 22 20.19 2.95 -6.69
C GLU A 22 20.80 2.63 -8.05
N GLY A 23 20.94 3.64 -8.92
CA GLY A 23 21.68 3.53 -10.17
C GLY A 23 23.15 3.17 -9.93
N ALA A 24 23.78 3.75 -8.90
CA ALA A 24 25.14 3.38 -8.51
C ALA A 24 25.24 1.91 -8.10
N LEU A 25 24.31 1.42 -7.27
CA LEU A 25 24.25 0.02 -6.87
C LEU A 25 24.01 -0.90 -8.08
N GLY A 26 23.14 -0.50 -9.01
CA GLY A 26 22.93 -1.22 -10.27
C GLY A 26 24.21 -1.36 -11.08
N HIS A 27 24.97 -0.28 -11.27
CA HIS A 27 26.24 -0.30 -11.97
C HIS A 27 27.32 -1.11 -11.25
N LEU A 28 27.37 -1.09 -9.91
CA LEU A 28 28.26 -1.94 -9.13
C LEU A 28 27.94 -3.44 -9.28
N LEU A 29 26.65 -3.80 -9.38
CA LEU A 29 26.23 -5.17 -9.63
C LEU A 29 26.59 -5.64 -11.05
N GLU A 30 26.58 -4.75 -12.05
CA GLU A 30 27.12 -5.06 -13.38
C GLU A 30 28.65 -5.18 -13.36
N ALA A 31 29.36 -4.29 -12.65
CA ALA A 31 30.81 -4.40 -12.44
C ALA A 31 31.20 -5.74 -11.78
N TRP A 32 30.38 -6.20 -10.82
CA TRP A 32 30.54 -7.52 -10.20
C TRP A 32 30.44 -8.67 -11.20
N LYS A 33 29.55 -8.59 -12.20
CA LYS A 33 29.42 -9.59 -13.28
C LYS A 33 30.66 -9.70 -14.14
N GLU A 34 31.31 -8.56 -14.40
CA GLU A 34 32.54 -8.51 -15.18
C GLU A 34 33.76 -8.96 -14.37
N CYS A 35 33.83 -8.60 -13.09
CA CYS A 35 34.95 -8.94 -12.23
C CYS A 35 34.50 -9.31 -10.82
N ARG A 36 34.77 -10.55 -10.43
CA ARG A 36 34.39 -11.11 -9.13
C ARG A 36 35.33 -10.70 -8.00
N ALA A 37 35.73 -9.42 -7.91
CA ALA A 37 36.73 -8.96 -6.94
C ALA A 37 36.14 -8.69 -5.55
N ALA A 38 36.89 -9.03 -4.49
CA ALA A 38 36.46 -8.82 -3.10
C ALA A 38 36.15 -7.34 -2.74
N PRO A 39 36.90 -6.32 -3.22
CA PRO A 39 36.57 -4.92 -2.98
C PRO A 39 35.18 -4.52 -3.48
N LEU A 40 34.72 -5.09 -4.60
CA LEU A 40 33.40 -4.81 -5.16
C LEU A 40 32.28 -5.35 -4.26
N ILE A 41 32.45 -6.56 -3.70
CA ILE A 41 31.48 -7.13 -2.75
C ILE A 41 31.33 -6.23 -1.53
N ALA A 42 32.46 -5.80 -0.95
CA ALA A 42 32.46 -4.94 0.22
C ALA A 42 31.73 -3.61 -0.07
N LEU A 43 32.02 -3.00 -1.22
CA LEU A 43 31.37 -1.77 -1.65
C LEU A 43 29.86 -1.95 -1.93
N ILE A 44 29.47 -3.02 -2.64
CA ILE A 44 28.06 -3.38 -2.91
C ILE A 44 27.31 -3.57 -1.61
N GLN A 45 27.88 -4.35 -0.68
CA GLN A 45 27.27 -4.61 0.62
C GLN A 45 27.10 -3.31 1.41
N ARG A 46 28.16 -2.49 1.46
CA ARG A 46 28.17 -1.23 2.21
C ARG A 46 27.15 -0.23 1.69
N LEU A 47 27.10 -0.01 0.37
CA LEU A 47 26.12 0.86 -0.25
C LEU A 47 24.70 0.31 -0.08
N SER A 48 24.52 -0.99 -0.30
CA SER A 48 23.23 -1.67 -0.12
C SER A 48 22.70 -1.49 1.30
N ASP A 49 23.54 -1.69 2.32
CA ASP A 49 23.18 -1.54 3.73
C ASP A 49 22.79 -0.09 4.07
N HIS A 50 23.53 0.89 3.53
CA HIS A 50 23.20 2.30 3.68
C HIS A 50 21.84 2.65 3.08
N LEU A 51 21.57 2.18 1.86
CA LEU A 51 20.34 2.47 1.13
C LEU A 51 19.11 1.81 1.76
N VAL A 52 19.25 0.63 2.39
CA VAL A 52 18.14 -0.03 3.11
C VAL A 52 18.06 0.28 4.60
N ALA A 53 18.97 1.08 5.16
CA ALA A 53 19.09 1.25 6.61
C ALA A 53 17.75 1.60 7.29
N ASP A 54 16.97 2.49 6.64
CA ASP A 54 15.69 2.97 7.16
C ASP A 54 14.48 2.27 6.52
N LEU A 55 14.70 1.25 5.69
CA LEU A 55 13.63 0.53 5.01
C LEU A 55 13.15 -0.67 5.85
N THR A 56 11.84 -0.87 5.96
CA THR A 56 11.29 -2.07 6.62
C THR A 56 11.75 -3.33 5.87
N PRO A 57 12.23 -4.36 6.59
CA PRO A 57 12.52 -5.66 6.00
C PRO A 57 11.29 -6.23 5.29
N LEU A 58 11.50 -6.94 4.18
CA LEU A 58 10.41 -7.57 3.44
C LEU A 58 10.26 -9.00 3.89
N ASN A 59 9.04 -9.38 4.28
CA ASN A 59 8.72 -10.78 4.52
C ASN A 59 8.42 -11.49 3.19
N GLU A 60 8.46 -12.83 3.22
CA GLU A 60 8.30 -13.66 2.03
C GLU A 60 6.92 -13.45 1.35
N SER A 61 5.86 -13.27 2.15
CA SER A 61 4.51 -13.01 1.64
C SER A 61 4.39 -11.66 0.93
N MET A 62 5.03 -10.61 1.46
CA MET A 62 5.09 -9.27 0.85
C MET A 62 5.95 -9.27 -0.41
N ALA A 63 7.07 -9.98 -0.40
CA ALA A 63 7.96 -10.08 -1.56
C ALA A 63 7.30 -10.80 -2.74
N LEU A 64 6.44 -11.80 -2.47
CA LEU A 64 5.60 -12.44 -3.48
C LEU A 64 4.50 -11.53 -4.02
N TYR A 65 3.85 -10.72 -3.16
CA TYR A 65 2.81 -9.77 -3.57
C TYR A 65 3.37 -8.61 -4.41
N TRP A 66 4.57 -8.12 -4.08
CA TRP A 66 5.22 -7.02 -4.80
C TRP A 66 5.89 -7.46 -6.11
N HIS A 67 6.10 -8.75 -6.32
CA HIS A 67 6.64 -9.29 -7.57
C HIS A 67 5.84 -8.89 -8.82
N ALA A 68 4.52 -8.65 -8.67
CA ALA A 68 3.65 -8.21 -9.76
C ALA A 68 3.94 -6.80 -10.29
N GLN A 69 4.77 -6.00 -9.60
CA GLN A 69 4.95 -4.56 -9.88
C GLN A 69 6.33 -4.19 -10.46
N GLY A 70 7.22 -5.16 -10.70
CA GLY A 70 8.57 -4.92 -11.20
C GLY A 70 9.64 -5.10 -10.11
N ARG A 71 10.84 -5.56 -10.50
CA ARG A 71 11.92 -5.91 -9.58
C ARG A 71 12.74 -4.66 -9.25
N HIS A 72 12.88 -4.33 -7.97
CA HIS A 72 13.73 -3.22 -7.55
C HIS A 72 15.05 -3.70 -6.96
N VAL A 73 16.17 -3.03 -7.28
CA VAL A 73 17.52 -3.43 -6.81
C VAL A 73 17.65 -3.45 -5.27
N MET A 74 16.78 -2.69 -4.61
CA MET A 74 16.69 -2.57 -3.15
C MET A 74 15.83 -3.63 -2.47
N ASP A 75 15.08 -4.44 -3.21
CA ASP A 75 14.20 -5.45 -2.61
C ASP A 75 14.99 -6.61 -2.02
N LEU A 76 16.01 -7.08 -2.74
CA LEU A 76 16.85 -8.20 -2.33
C LEU A 76 17.45 -8.01 -0.91
N PRO A 77 18.19 -6.93 -0.60
CA PRO A 77 18.78 -6.76 0.73
C PRO A 77 17.73 -6.72 1.85
N ARG A 78 16.54 -6.16 1.60
CA ARG A 78 15.44 -6.13 2.59
C ARG A 78 14.87 -7.51 2.87
N VAL A 79 14.73 -8.34 1.83
CA VAL A 79 14.31 -9.74 1.94
C VAL A 79 15.38 -10.54 2.68
N LEU A 80 16.65 -10.40 2.29
CA LEU A 80 17.76 -11.13 2.88
C LEU A 80 17.90 -10.86 4.38
N LYS A 81 17.68 -9.61 4.82
CA LYS A 81 17.66 -9.25 6.25
C LYS A 81 16.59 -10.03 7.02
N THR A 82 15.37 -10.14 6.47
CA THR A 82 14.29 -10.93 7.09
C THR A 82 14.62 -12.41 7.13
N LEU A 83 15.11 -12.97 6.02
CA LEU A 83 15.48 -14.38 5.92
C LEU A 83 16.61 -14.73 6.88
N LEU A 84 17.64 -13.89 6.96
CA LEU A 84 18.74 -14.08 7.90
C LEU A 84 18.23 -14.06 9.34
N SER A 85 17.39 -13.08 9.69
CA SER A 85 16.79 -13.00 11.02
C SER A 85 15.93 -14.24 11.33
N ALA A 86 15.18 -14.77 10.36
CA ALA A 86 14.36 -15.96 10.53
C ALA A 86 15.23 -17.21 10.76
N VAL A 87 16.26 -17.41 9.94
CA VAL A 87 17.23 -18.49 10.07
C VAL A 87 17.90 -18.46 11.44
N THR A 88 18.40 -17.30 11.87
CA THR A 88 19.08 -17.16 13.16
C THR A 88 18.13 -17.36 14.34
N ARG A 89 16.91 -16.80 14.27
CA ARG A 89 15.92 -16.88 15.35
C ARG A 89 15.37 -18.30 15.52
N HIS A 90 15.00 -18.94 14.42
CA HIS A 90 14.37 -20.26 14.45
C HIS A 90 15.39 -21.41 14.43
N ARG A 91 16.68 -21.11 14.17
CA ARG A 91 17.76 -22.11 14.03
C ARG A 91 17.37 -23.24 13.07
N ALA A 92 16.74 -22.86 11.98
CA ALA A 92 16.18 -23.75 10.97
C ALA A 92 16.69 -23.33 9.59
N PRO A 93 16.89 -24.29 8.66
CA PRO A 93 17.27 -23.97 7.30
C PRO A 93 16.10 -23.31 6.56
N LEU A 94 16.42 -22.51 5.55
CA LEU A 94 15.45 -21.97 4.62
C LEU A 94 14.76 -23.10 3.83
N PRO A 95 13.44 -23.01 3.61
CA PRO A 95 12.75 -23.92 2.71
C PRO A 95 13.34 -23.87 1.29
N GLY A 96 13.33 -25.02 0.60
CA GLY A 96 13.81 -25.10 -0.79
C GLY A 96 13.05 -24.15 -1.73
N GLY A 97 11.73 -23.99 -1.52
CA GLY A 97 10.90 -23.05 -2.28
C GLY A 97 11.38 -21.60 -2.18
N THR A 98 11.79 -21.15 -0.98
CA THR A 98 12.32 -19.79 -0.75
C THR A 98 13.64 -19.56 -1.49
N LEU A 99 14.52 -20.55 -1.51
CA LEU A 99 15.81 -20.45 -2.21
C LEU A 99 15.65 -20.50 -3.73
N ASP A 100 14.77 -21.35 -4.25
CA ASP A 100 14.43 -21.37 -5.67
C ASP A 100 13.77 -20.05 -6.10
N TRP A 101 12.90 -19.51 -5.25
CA TRP A 101 12.30 -18.19 -5.42
C TRP A 101 13.36 -17.08 -5.52
N LEU A 102 14.30 -17.00 -4.57
CA LEU A 102 15.40 -16.03 -4.62
C LEU A 102 16.18 -16.14 -5.94
N ARG A 103 16.56 -17.35 -6.34
CA ARG A 103 17.34 -17.63 -7.55
C ARG A 103 16.60 -17.26 -8.84
N ARG A 104 15.28 -17.41 -8.88
CA ARG A 104 14.47 -17.05 -10.06
C ARG A 104 14.21 -15.55 -10.16
N LEU A 105 14.10 -14.89 -9.02
CA LEU A 105 13.72 -13.48 -8.95
C LEU A 105 14.89 -12.51 -9.01
N PHE A 106 16.06 -12.89 -8.52
CA PHE A 106 17.20 -12.00 -8.46
C PHE A 106 18.34 -12.50 -9.35
N PRO A 107 19.14 -11.60 -9.95
CA PRO A 107 20.35 -11.97 -10.66
C PRO A 107 21.36 -12.65 -9.69
N ALA A 108 22.46 -13.17 -10.23
CA ALA A 108 23.56 -13.74 -9.47
C ALA A 108 24.22 -12.65 -8.59
N ASP A 109 23.65 -12.45 -7.41
CA ASP A 109 23.96 -11.35 -6.50
C ASP A 109 24.77 -11.85 -5.29
N PRO A 110 25.94 -11.27 -5.02
CA PRO A 110 26.83 -11.75 -3.97
C PRO A 110 26.21 -11.62 -2.57
N ARG A 111 25.23 -10.73 -2.39
CA ARG A 111 24.54 -10.52 -1.11
C ARG A 111 23.72 -11.73 -0.68
N MET A 112 23.38 -12.64 -1.59
CA MET A 112 22.64 -13.88 -1.26
C MET A 112 23.48 -14.87 -0.45
N VAL A 113 24.81 -14.86 -0.62
CA VAL A 113 25.73 -15.85 -0.04
C VAL A 113 25.63 -15.94 1.49
N PRO A 114 25.71 -14.84 2.28
CA PRO A 114 25.67 -14.93 3.74
C PRO A 114 24.42 -15.63 4.27
N VAL A 115 23.25 -15.40 3.67
CA VAL A 115 21.99 -16.00 4.09
C VAL A 115 21.99 -17.51 3.80
N VAL A 116 22.49 -17.91 2.63
CA VAL A 116 22.58 -19.32 2.22
C VAL A 116 23.56 -20.07 3.12
N LEU A 117 24.73 -19.49 3.42
CA LEU A 117 25.71 -20.09 4.32
C LEU A 117 25.20 -20.19 5.76
N ALA A 118 24.51 -19.15 6.26
CA ALA A 118 23.90 -19.19 7.59
C ALA A 118 22.83 -20.28 7.70
N SER A 119 22.02 -20.45 6.65
CA SER A 119 21.01 -21.49 6.55
C SER A 119 21.61 -22.90 6.46
N ALA A 120 22.71 -23.07 5.72
CA ALA A 120 23.40 -24.35 5.55
C ALA A 120 23.87 -24.97 6.88
N ARG A 121 24.17 -24.14 7.88
CA ARG A 121 24.55 -24.60 9.24
C ARG A 121 23.46 -25.45 9.90
N PHE A 122 22.20 -25.20 9.59
CA PHE A 122 21.06 -25.90 10.22
C PHE A 122 20.48 -27.05 9.40
N LEU A 123 21.02 -27.32 8.21
CA LEU A 123 20.58 -28.46 7.38
C LEU A 123 20.88 -29.80 8.07
N LYS A 124 19.93 -30.72 7.90
CA LYS A 124 20.03 -32.13 8.34
C LYS A 124 20.04 -33.06 7.14
N GLY A 125 20.57 -34.27 7.32
CA GLY A 125 20.74 -35.26 6.24
C GLY A 125 19.45 -35.69 5.53
N GLU A 126 18.30 -35.56 6.18
CA GLU A 126 16.99 -35.94 5.61
C GLU A 126 16.41 -34.86 4.67
N GLN A 127 17.01 -33.67 4.61
CA GLN A 127 16.47 -32.51 3.88
C GLN A 127 17.11 -32.36 2.49
N GLU A 128 17.04 -33.41 1.67
CA GLU A 128 17.68 -33.49 0.36
C GLU A 128 17.27 -32.33 -0.56
N GLU A 129 15.98 -31.96 -0.58
CA GLU A 129 15.51 -30.83 -1.40
C GLU A 129 16.11 -29.49 -0.98
N ALA A 130 16.21 -29.25 0.33
CA ALA A 130 16.81 -28.02 0.84
C ALA A 130 18.31 -27.98 0.48
N LEU A 131 19.04 -29.08 0.66
CA LEU A 131 20.45 -29.19 0.25
C LEU A 131 20.63 -28.93 -1.25
N ARG A 132 19.78 -29.53 -2.10
CA ARG A 132 19.76 -29.30 -3.55
C ARG A 132 19.63 -27.82 -3.89
N MET A 133 18.74 -27.09 -3.21
CA MET A 133 18.53 -25.67 -3.47
C MET A 133 19.67 -24.78 -2.92
N HIS A 134 20.29 -25.13 -1.79
CA HIS A 134 21.49 -24.42 -1.32
C HIS A 134 22.63 -24.54 -2.32
N ASN A 135 22.90 -25.77 -2.80
CA ASN A 135 23.89 -26.03 -3.83
C ASN A 135 23.59 -25.24 -5.10
N ALA A 136 22.32 -25.24 -5.56
CA ALA A 136 21.91 -24.52 -6.76
C ALA A 136 22.14 -23.01 -6.66
N VAL A 137 21.88 -22.39 -5.51
CA VAL A 137 22.12 -20.95 -5.30
C VAL A 137 23.62 -20.64 -5.26
N LEU A 138 24.43 -21.41 -4.55
CA LEU A 138 25.89 -21.17 -4.48
C LEU A 138 26.58 -21.39 -5.84
N ILE A 139 26.10 -22.34 -6.65
CA ILE A 139 26.54 -22.52 -8.04
C ILE A 139 26.13 -21.34 -8.90
N TYR A 140 24.92 -20.80 -8.67
CA TYR A 140 24.39 -19.68 -9.44
C TYR A 140 25.10 -18.36 -9.17
N VAL A 141 25.41 -18.06 -7.90
CA VAL A 141 26.09 -16.83 -7.49
C VAL A 141 27.60 -16.90 -7.75
N GLU A 142 28.19 -18.09 -7.67
CA GLU A 142 29.62 -18.37 -7.78
C GLU A 142 30.47 -17.77 -6.63
N PRO A 143 31.74 -18.23 -6.46
CA PRO A 143 32.65 -17.68 -5.44
C PRO A 143 32.93 -16.17 -5.63
N PRO A 144 33.34 -15.47 -4.56
CA PRO A 144 33.82 -15.99 -3.28
C PRO A 144 32.72 -16.23 -2.26
N TYR A 145 32.93 -17.28 -1.47
CA TYR A 145 32.16 -17.57 -0.27
C TYR A 145 33.02 -18.37 0.70
N ASP A 146 32.73 -18.24 1.99
CA ASP A 146 33.39 -19.05 3.02
C ASP A 146 32.97 -20.52 2.87
N VAL A 147 33.96 -21.39 2.61
CA VAL A 147 33.76 -22.83 2.42
C VAL A 147 33.63 -23.59 3.75
N GLU A 148 34.03 -23.00 4.87
CA GLU A 148 34.07 -23.71 6.15
C GLU A 148 32.68 -24.17 6.62
N PRO A 149 31.61 -23.35 6.57
CA PRO A 149 30.26 -23.82 6.89
C PRO A 149 29.79 -24.99 6.00
N LEU A 150 30.30 -25.06 4.76
CA LEU A 150 29.96 -26.13 3.82
C LEU A 150 30.72 -27.42 4.15
N ARG A 151 31.98 -27.33 4.58
CA ARG A 151 32.75 -28.48 5.08
C ARG A 151 32.13 -29.06 6.34
N GLU A 152 31.74 -28.21 7.28
CA GLU A 152 31.02 -28.61 8.50
C GLU A 152 29.68 -29.30 8.17
N LEU A 153 28.93 -28.77 7.18
CA LEU A 153 27.74 -29.44 6.68
C LEU A 153 28.08 -30.80 6.08
N ARG A 154 29.07 -30.86 5.19
CA ARG A 154 29.49 -32.09 4.50
C ARG A 154 29.89 -33.20 5.47
N ALA A 155 30.57 -32.86 6.55
CA ALA A 155 30.99 -33.79 7.60
C ALA A 155 29.81 -34.40 8.38
N ARG A 156 28.68 -33.69 8.48
CA ARG A 156 27.46 -34.14 9.17
C ARG A 156 26.53 -34.97 8.28
N LEU A 157 26.67 -34.87 6.96
CA LEU A 157 25.79 -35.56 6.02
C LEU A 157 26.11 -37.06 5.93
N PRO A 158 25.10 -37.94 5.94
CA PRO A 158 25.25 -39.37 5.65
C PRO A 158 26.04 -39.65 4.36
N ARG A 159 26.89 -40.68 4.38
CA ARG A 159 27.71 -41.07 3.22
C ARG A 159 26.89 -41.54 2.00
N ASN A 160 25.64 -41.93 2.19
CA ASN A 160 24.74 -42.47 1.17
C ASN A 160 23.79 -41.44 0.54
N LEU A 161 23.97 -40.13 0.80
CA LEU A 161 23.17 -39.04 0.20
C LEU A 161 23.39 -38.84 -1.31
N GLY A 162 24.21 -39.69 -1.94
CA GLY A 162 24.36 -39.76 -3.40
C GLY A 162 24.68 -38.40 -4.04
N ARG A 163 23.88 -38.02 -5.03
CA ARG A 163 24.13 -36.92 -5.97
C ARG A 163 24.26 -35.55 -5.31
N GLU A 164 23.48 -35.25 -4.27
CA GLU A 164 23.51 -33.91 -3.65
C GLU A 164 24.73 -33.71 -2.74
N ALA A 165 25.29 -34.79 -2.16
CA ALA A 165 26.56 -34.73 -1.45
C ALA A 165 27.73 -34.48 -2.42
N GLU A 166 27.74 -35.13 -3.59
CA GLU A 166 28.74 -34.90 -4.64
C GLU A 166 28.67 -33.48 -5.22
N ARG A 167 27.45 -32.92 -5.32
CA ARG A 167 27.25 -31.52 -5.68
C ARG A 167 27.81 -30.58 -4.62
N LEU A 168 27.58 -30.85 -3.33
CA LEU A 168 28.19 -30.06 -2.25
C LEU A 168 29.72 -30.11 -2.31
N ASP A 169 30.32 -31.28 -2.55
CA ASP A 169 31.77 -31.43 -2.75
C ASP A 169 32.25 -30.59 -3.96
N THR A 170 31.44 -30.47 -5.00
CA THR A 170 31.73 -29.60 -6.15
C THR A 170 31.68 -28.11 -5.79
N VAL A 171 30.70 -27.69 -4.98
CA VAL A 171 30.62 -26.30 -4.47
C VAL A 171 31.83 -25.98 -3.60
N ILE A 172 32.20 -26.87 -2.68
CA ILE A 172 33.37 -26.71 -1.82
C ILE A 172 34.64 -26.54 -2.68
N ARG A 173 34.89 -27.45 -3.63
CA ARG A 173 36.05 -27.34 -4.53
C ARG A 173 36.07 -26.06 -5.34
N ARG A 174 34.91 -25.57 -5.80
CA ARG A 174 34.83 -24.28 -6.51
C ARG A 174 35.22 -23.11 -5.62
N GLY A 175 34.75 -23.08 -4.38
CA GLY A 175 35.14 -22.04 -3.41
C GLY A 175 36.62 -22.12 -3.04
N GLU A 176 37.17 -23.32 -2.86
CA GLU A 176 38.59 -23.54 -2.53
C GLU A 176 39.53 -23.19 -3.68
N GLY A 177 39.15 -23.51 -4.91
CA GLY A 177 39.93 -23.21 -6.11
C GLY A 177 39.74 -21.80 -6.65
N TRP A 178 38.98 -20.94 -5.95
CA TRP A 178 38.78 -19.58 -6.38
C TRP A 178 40.00 -18.72 -6.06
N GLU A 179 40.60 -18.15 -7.10
CA GLU A 179 41.67 -17.16 -6.98
C GLU A 179 41.07 -15.75 -7.16
N PRO A 180 41.27 -14.84 -6.19
CA PRO A 180 40.73 -13.49 -6.29
C PRO A 180 41.25 -12.78 -7.56
N PRO A 181 40.36 -12.30 -8.45
CA PRO A 181 40.81 -11.48 -9.56
C PRO A 181 41.38 -10.17 -9.03
N VAL A 182 42.58 -9.80 -9.50
CA VAL A 182 43.22 -8.54 -9.15
C VAL A 182 42.64 -7.44 -10.03
N LEU A 183 42.16 -6.37 -9.41
CA LEU A 183 41.70 -5.18 -10.14
C LEU A 183 42.91 -4.50 -10.81
N GLY A 184 42.72 -4.05 -12.05
CA GLY A 184 43.70 -3.16 -12.69
C GLY A 184 43.83 -1.85 -11.91
N ALA A 185 44.95 -1.14 -12.07
CA ALA A 185 45.22 0.08 -11.30
C ALA A 185 44.09 1.13 -11.41
N GLY A 186 43.55 1.35 -12.62
CA GLY A 186 42.43 2.28 -12.84
C GLY A 186 41.15 1.83 -12.13
N ALA A 187 40.74 0.56 -12.30
CA ALA A 187 39.59 0.01 -11.58
C ALA A 187 39.74 0.04 -10.05
N GLN A 188 40.96 -0.18 -9.54
CA GLN A 188 41.27 -0.10 -8.10
C GLN A 188 41.11 1.34 -7.58
N GLU A 189 41.69 2.32 -8.27
CA GLU A 189 41.58 3.75 -7.93
C GLU A 189 40.10 4.20 -7.89
N ARG A 190 39.32 3.83 -8.91
CA ARG A 190 37.87 4.13 -8.96
C ARG A 190 37.10 3.47 -7.82
N CYS A 191 37.42 2.23 -7.47
CA CYS A 191 36.81 1.57 -6.30
C CYS A 191 37.10 2.34 -5.00
N GLU A 192 38.32 2.85 -4.82
CA GLU A 192 38.69 3.63 -3.63
C GLU A 192 37.93 4.97 -3.57
N VAL A 193 37.77 5.66 -4.71
CA VAL A 193 36.94 6.86 -4.82
C VAL A 193 35.49 6.57 -4.42
N LEU A 194 34.91 5.49 -4.94
CA LEU A 194 33.55 5.07 -4.62
C LEU A 194 33.38 4.73 -3.13
N VAL A 195 34.33 4.01 -2.54
CA VAL A 195 34.33 3.72 -1.09
C VAL A 195 34.32 5.01 -0.29
N ALA A 196 35.22 5.95 -0.61
CA ALA A 196 35.28 7.25 0.08
C ALA A 196 33.96 8.03 -0.06
N ALA A 197 33.35 8.03 -1.24
CA ALA A 197 32.07 8.70 -1.49
C ALA A 197 30.92 8.08 -0.68
N VAL A 198 30.86 6.74 -0.58
CA VAL A 198 29.85 6.03 0.21
C VAL A 198 30.03 6.32 1.70
N GLU A 199 31.26 6.26 2.22
CA GLU A 199 31.52 6.56 3.64
C GLU A 199 31.22 8.02 3.99
N ALA A 200 31.51 8.97 3.10
CA ALA A 200 31.17 10.37 3.29
C ALA A 200 29.64 10.55 3.44
N ARG A 201 28.84 9.86 2.63
CA ARG A 201 27.37 9.89 2.74
C ARG A 201 26.85 9.28 4.03
N ILE A 202 27.39 8.13 4.41
CA ILE A 202 27.03 7.49 5.67
C ILE A 202 27.31 8.44 6.84
N ALA A 203 28.46 9.13 6.81
CA ALA A 203 28.82 10.12 7.83
C ALA A 203 27.89 11.34 7.81
N VAL A 204 27.50 11.86 6.65
CA VAL A 204 26.53 12.97 6.54
C VAL A 204 25.20 12.57 7.18
N LYS A 205 24.60 11.46 6.74
CA LYS A 205 23.34 10.94 7.27
C LYS A 205 23.38 10.67 8.78
N ALA A 206 24.50 10.15 9.28
CA ALA A 206 24.68 9.91 10.71
C ALA A 206 24.68 11.23 11.52
N ARG A 207 25.22 12.32 10.98
CA ARG A 207 25.23 13.64 11.65
C ARG A 207 23.87 14.32 11.64
N SER A 208 23.09 14.14 10.57
CA SER A 208 21.78 14.78 10.39
C SER A 208 20.60 13.97 10.94
N SER A 209 20.79 12.70 11.31
CA SER A 209 19.71 11.80 11.76
C SER A 209 18.80 12.38 12.85
N VAL A 210 19.37 12.94 13.92
CA VAL A 210 18.60 13.54 15.03
C VAL A 210 17.78 14.74 14.54
N THR A 211 18.39 15.59 13.70
CA THR A 211 17.70 16.75 13.10
C THR A 211 16.59 16.31 12.17
N ARG A 212 16.84 15.29 11.33
CA ARG A 212 15.87 14.69 10.41
C ARG A 212 14.67 14.13 11.17
N GLU A 213 14.90 13.34 12.21
CA GLU A 213 13.83 12.78 13.04
C GLU A 213 12.99 13.85 13.73
N ALA A 214 13.63 14.89 14.27
CA ALA A 214 12.93 16.02 14.88
C ALA A 214 12.06 16.79 13.87
N LEU A 215 12.57 17.02 12.65
CA LEU A 215 11.82 17.66 11.57
C LEU A 215 10.65 16.81 11.08
N LEU A 216 10.84 15.49 10.91
CA LEU A 216 9.76 14.56 10.57
C LEU A 216 8.66 14.57 11.64
N ALA A 217 9.03 14.49 12.91
CA ALA A 217 8.08 14.57 14.02
C ALA A 217 7.30 15.89 14.00
N ARG A 218 7.96 17.02 13.69
CA ARG A 218 7.31 18.32 13.53
C ARG A 218 6.33 18.36 12.36
N VAL A 219 6.70 17.80 11.21
CA VAL A 219 5.78 17.71 10.05
C VAL A 219 4.58 16.83 10.38
N TYR A 220 4.78 15.70 11.07
CA TYR A 220 3.66 14.85 11.52
C TYR A 220 2.80 15.53 12.59
N ALA A 221 3.36 16.41 13.41
CA ALA A 221 2.64 17.21 14.40
C ALA A 221 1.80 18.32 13.74
N SER A 222 2.36 19.01 12.74
CA SER A 222 1.77 20.14 12.01
C SER A 222 1.99 19.99 10.50
N PRO A 223 1.14 19.20 9.81
CA PRO A 223 1.30 18.92 8.38
C PRO A 223 1.23 20.15 7.48
N GLU A 224 0.61 21.23 7.94
CA GLU A 224 0.52 22.51 7.25
C GLU A 224 1.78 23.39 7.34
N ASP A 225 2.77 23.01 8.16
CA ASP A 225 4.01 23.77 8.34
C ASP A 225 4.97 23.58 7.15
N ASP A 226 4.72 24.31 6.07
CA ASP A 226 5.56 24.29 4.87
C ASP A 226 7.01 24.76 5.15
N ALA A 227 7.23 25.56 6.20
CA ALA A 227 8.58 25.95 6.59
C ALA A 227 9.37 24.76 7.15
N ALA A 228 8.77 23.93 8.00
CA ALA A 228 9.38 22.69 8.47
C ALA A 228 9.66 21.72 7.31
N ARG A 229 8.74 21.64 6.33
CA ARG A 229 8.93 20.80 5.14
C ARG A 229 10.09 21.25 4.27
N ARG A 230 10.30 22.56 4.07
CA ARG A 230 11.46 23.09 3.34
C ARG A 230 12.78 22.75 4.03
N VAL A 231 12.88 22.97 5.34
CA VAL A 231 14.10 22.61 6.09
C VAL A 231 14.35 21.11 6.06
N LEU A 232 13.30 20.29 6.15
CA LEU A 232 13.42 18.84 5.99
C LEU A 232 13.90 18.48 4.58
N ALA A 233 13.40 19.15 3.54
CA ALA A 233 13.81 18.93 2.17
C ALA A 233 15.32 19.20 1.99
N ASP A 234 15.84 20.29 2.55
CA ASP A 234 17.26 20.62 2.52
C ASP A 234 18.11 19.55 3.19
N VAL A 235 17.72 19.09 4.39
CA VAL A 235 18.41 18.00 5.10
C VAL A 235 18.40 16.71 4.29
N LEU A 236 17.26 16.35 3.69
CA LEU A 236 17.13 15.15 2.86
C LEU A 236 17.98 15.26 1.58
N LEU A 237 18.05 16.43 0.96
CA LEU A 237 18.90 16.66 -0.21
C LEU A 237 20.39 16.54 0.13
N GLU A 238 20.83 17.07 1.27
CA GLU A 238 22.21 16.89 1.77
C GLU A 238 22.56 15.42 2.00
N GLU A 239 21.60 14.61 2.46
CA GLU A 239 21.75 13.16 2.62
C GLU A 239 21.69 12.38 1.30
N GLY A 240 21.25 13.02 0.21
CA GLY A 240 20.96 12.37 -1.07
C GLY A 240 19.67 11.53 -1.04
N ASP A 241 18.72 11.85 -0.16
CA ASP A 241 17.39 11.22 -0.13
C ASP A 241 16.46 11.90 -1.17
N PRO A 242 15.94 11.17 -2.17
CA PRO A 242 15.09 11.73 -3.24
C PRO A 242 13.78 12.33 -2.73
N LEU A 243 13.36 12.01 -1.50
CA LEU A 243 12.21 12.66 -0.87
C LEU A 243 12.42 14.17 -0.72
N GLY A 244 13.66 14.64 -0.51
CA GLY A 244 13.96 16.07 -0.41
C GLY A 244 13.71 16.83 -1.71
N GLU A 245 14.12 16.24 -2.85
CA GLU A 245 13.81 16.78 -4.18
C GLU A 245 12.30 16.82 -4.40
N PHE A 246 11.60 15.73 -4.07
CA PHE A 246 10.16 15.62 -4.26
C PHE A 246 9.36 16.64 -3.42
N ILE A 247 9.74 16.87 -2.16
CA ILE A 247 9.16 17.94 -1.33
C ILE A 247 9.41 19.31 -1.97
N SER A 248 10.65 19.59 -2.39
CA SER A 248 11.03 20.88 -2.97
C SER A 248 10.24 21.18 -4.24
N LEU A 249 10.09 20.20 -5.13
CA LEU A 249 9.29 20.34 -6.36
C LEU A 249 7.82 20.61 -6.06
N GLN A 250 7.22 19.91 -5.10
CA GLN A 250 5.81 20.12 -4.73
C GLN A 250 5.55 21.44 -4.00
N LEU A 251 6.58 22.06 -3.41
CA LEU A 251 6.48 23.37 -2.75
C LEU A 251 6.90 24.54 -3.65
N ALA A 252 7.40 24.28 -4.85
CA ALA A 252 7.75 25.30 -5.82
C ALA A 252 6.50 26.00 -6.36
N SER A 253 6.64 27.28 -6.76
CA SER A 253 5.55 28.01 -7.42
C SER A 253 5.21 27.43 -8.80
N GLU A 254 6.21 26.86 -9.47
CA GLU A 254 6.10 26.21 -10.78
C GLU A 254 6.65 24.79 -10.68
N PRO A 255 5.82 23.79 -10.34
CA PRO A 255 6.27 22.43 -10.12
C PRO A 255 6.59 21.71 -11.44
N ASP A 256 7.73 21.02 -11.50
CA ASP A 256 8.07 20.11 -12.60
C ASP A 256 7.30 18.79 -12.44
N THR A 257 6.14 18.70 -13.09
CA THR A 257 5.24 17.53 -13.00
C THR A 257 5.86 16.26 -13.54
N GLU A 258 6.63 16.35 -14.61
CA GLU A 258 7.25 15.17 -15.23
C GLU A 258 8.33 14.59 -14.30
N ARG A 259 9.15 15.45 -13.69
CA ARG A 259 10.15 15.01 -12.71
C ARG A 259 9.50 14.41 -11.46
N MET A 260 8.42 15.01 -10.95
CA MET A 260 7.66 14.48 -9.81
C MET A 260 7.07 13.10 -10.07
N GLU A 261 6.48 12.90 -11.26
CA GLU A 261 5.91 11.60 -11.64
C GLU A 261 6.97 10.51 -11.68
N ARG A 262 8.14 10.78 -12.29
CA ARG A 262 9.27 9.84 -12.31
C ARG A 262 9.77 9.53 -10.91
N LEU A 263 9.94 10.54 -10.06
CA LEU A 263 10.37 10.33 -8.66
C LEU A 263 9.38 9.46 -7.90
N LEU A 264 8.08 9.72 -8.07
CA LEU A 264 7.02 8.96 -7.42
C LEU A 264 6.95 7.52 -7.95
N GLU A 265 7.10 7.30 -9.26
CA GLU A 265 7.14 5.94 -9.84
C GLU A 265 8.28 5.11 -9.23
N LEU A 266 9.47 5.71 -9.10
CA LEU A 266 10.66 5.03 -8.57
C LEU A 266 10.60 4.82 -7.04
N ASN A 267 10.10 5.80 -6.29
CA ASN A 267 10.27 5.83 -4.83
C ASN A 267 8.99 5.56 -4.02
N ARG A 268 7.83 5.42 -4.67
CA ARG A 268 6.53 5.25 -3.99
C ARG A 268 6.56 4.20 -2.88
N ALA A 269 7.04 2.99 -3.18
CA ALA A 269 7.02 1.90 -2.20
C ALA A 269 7.86 2.23 -0.94
N ARG A 270 8.95 2.98 -1.11
CA ARG A 270 9.78 3.49 -0.01
C ARG A 270 9.05 4.56 0.79
N TRP A 271 8.33 5.46 0.14
CA TRP A 271 7.61 6.55 0.81
C TRP A 271 6.27 6.13 1.43
N GLU A 272 5.66 5.04 0.96
CA GLU A 272 4.48 4.42 1.55
C GLU A 272 4.84 3.60 2.80
N MET A 273 6.08 3.09 2.89
CA MET A 273 6.52 2.21 3.97
C MET A 273 6.25 2.75 5.39
N PRO A 274 6.53 4.04 5.72
CA PRO A 274 6.28 4.57 7.06
C PRO A 274 4.82 4.47 7.51
N LEU A 275 3.87 4.25 6.59
CA LEU A 275 2.44 4.03 6.90
C LEU A 275 2.16 2.60 7.38
N GLY A 276 3.09 1.66 7.19
CA GLY A 276 2.94 0.26 7.56
C GLY A 276 2.32 -0.62 6.46
N PRO A 277 2.02 -1.89 6.78
CA PRO A 277 1.48 -2.85 5.82
C PRO A 277 -0.01 -2.60 5.52
N GLY A 278 -0.51 -3.23 4.45
CA GLY A 278 -1.94 -3.29 4.15
C GLY A 278 -2.48 -2.16 3.28
N LEU A 279 -1.60 -1.35 2.71
CA LEU A 279 -1.95 -0.38 1.65
C LEU A 279 -2.05 -1.07 0.29
N ASP A 280 -2.93 -0.54 -0.55
CA ASP A 280 -2.98 -0.87 -1.97
C ASP A 280 -1.78 -0.25 -2.70
N PRO A 281 -0.98 -1.04 -3.43
CA PRO A 281 0.13 -0.50 -4.19
C PRO A 281 -0.37 0.50 -5.24
N LYS A 282 0.13 1.75 -5.18
CA LYS A 282 -0.32 2.89 -6.02
C LYS A 282 -1.63 3.55 -5.58
N GLY A 283 -2.23 3.08 -4.49
CA GLY A 283 -3.42 3.68 -3.89
C GLY A 283 -3.19 4.98 -3.12
N THR A 284 -1.93 5.36 -2.90
CA THR A 284 -1.54 6.54 -2.10
C THR A 284 -1.39 7.79 -2.96
N ARG A 285 -1.97 8.91 -2.52
CA ARG A 285 -1.72 10.24 -3.07
C ARG A 285 -0.75 10.99 -2.16
N PHE A 286 0.24 11.64 -2.76
CA PHE A 286 1.23 12.44 -2.06
C PHE A 286 1.06 13.93 -2.38
N GLU A 287 1.09 14.76 -1.35
CA GLU A 287 1.10 16.23 -1.45
C GLU A 287 2.14 16.80 -0.49
N ARG A 288 2.87 17.83 -0.95
CA ARG A 288 3.99 18.47 -0.24
C ARG A 288 5.01 17.45 0.31
N GLY A 289 5.19 16.35 -0.41
CA GLY A 289 6.08 15.23 -0.15
C GLY A 289 5.54 14.12 0.76
N PHE A 290 4.30 14.21 1.25
CA PHE A 290 3.79 13.26 2.25
C PHE A 290 2.45 12.66 1.84
N PRO A 291 2.12 11.46 2.34
CA PRO A 291 0.82 10.83 2.09
C PRO A 291 -0.32 11.69 2.64
N VAL A 292 -1.30 11.98 1.79
CA VAL A 292 -2.53 12.69 2.17
C VAL A 292 -3.79 11.88 1.92
N SER A 293 -3.74 10.88 1.03
CA SER A 293 -4.83 9.94 0.80
C SER A 293 -4.25 8.55 0.64
N VAL A 294 -4.87 7.56 1.27
CA VAL A 294 -4.43 6.16 1.22
C VAL A 294 -5.60 5.27 0.82
N LEU A 295 -5.30 4.19 0.10
CA LEU A 295 -6.23 3.09 -0.15
C LEU A 295 -5.72 1.87 0.63
N MET A 296 -6.58 1.31 1.47
CA MET A 296 -6.30 0.16 2.33
C MET A 296 -6.91 -1.10 1.74
N ASN A 297 -6.11 -2.16 1.73
CA ASN A 297 -6.50 -3.53 1.40
C ASN A 297 -6.67 -4.41 2.65
N THR A 298 -6.31 -3.89 3.82
CA THR A 298 -6.53 -4.54 5.12
C THR A 298 -7.68 -3.88 5.87
N ALA A 299 -8.32 -4.66 6.75
CA ALA A 299 -9.39 -4.22 7.61
C ALA A 299 -8.94 -3.29 8.74
N ASP A 300 -7.69 -3.42 9.21
CA ASP A 300 -7.22 -2.69 10.38
C ASP A 300 -5.69 -2.56 10.47
N ILE A 301 -5.25 -1.49 11.14
CA ILE A 301 -3.90 -1.28 11.67
C ILE A 301 -4.10 -0.81 13.11
N PRO A 302 -3.98 -1.71 14.12
CA PRO A 302 -4.35 -1.38 15.50
C PRO A 302 -3.63 -0.17 16.08
N GLU A 303 -2.39 0.06 15.65
CA GLU A 303 -1.55 1.19 16.08
C GLU A 303 -0.92 1.84 14.84
N PRO A 304 -1.61 2.79 14.18
CA PRO A 304 -1.10 3.43 12.98
C PRO A 304 0.17 4.26 13.33
N PRO A 305 1.26 4.13 12.55
CA PRO A 305 2.49 4.88 12.78
C PRO A 305 2.30 6.40 12.71
N ALA A 306 3.28 7.16 13.24
CA ALA A 306 3.26 8.63 13.24
C ALA A 306 3.10 9.26 11.83
N ALA A 307 3.53 8.55 10.78
CA ALA A 307 3.37 9.00 9.39
C ALA A 307 1.91 9.21 8.96
N TRP A 308 0.95 8.56 9.64
CA TRP A 308 -0.47 8.81 9.43
C TRP A 308 -0.92 10.22 9.85
N GLY A 309 -0.06 10.96 10.56
CA GLY A 309 -0.28 12.35 10.95
C GLY A 309 -0.53 13.31 9.78
N THR A 310 -0.13 12.96 8.56
CA THR A 310 -0.39 13.78 7.36
C THR A 310 -1.57 13.32 6.52
N VAL A 311 -2.17 12.16 6.84
CA VAL A 311 -3.24 11.55 6.06
C VAL A 311 -4.56 12.27 6.34
N GLU A 312 -5.22 12.73 5.28
CA GLU A 312 -6.51 13.41 5.34
C GLU A 312 -7.66 12.54 4.84
N GLU A 313 -7.38 11.54 3.99
CA GLU A 313 -8.37 10.65 3.41
C GLU A 313 -7.94 9.17 3.53
N VAL A 314 -8.84 8.33 4.02
CA VAL A 314 -8.66 6.87 4.06
C VAL A 314 -9.78 6.21 3.28
N ARG A 315 -9.40 5.35 2.34
CA ARG A 315 -10.33 4.58 1.51
C ARG A 315 -10.07 3.10 1.73
N TRP A 316 -11.12 2.29 1.77
CA TRP A 316 -11.01 0.83 1.81
C TRP A 316 -11.42 0.25 0.47
N SER A 317 -10.64 -0.69 -0.06
CA SER A 317 -10.93 -1.38 -1.33
C SER A 317 -12.03 -2.43 -1.20
N TYR A 318 -12.26 -2.96 0.01
CA TYR A 318 -13.30 -3.94 0.29
C TYR A 318 -14.25 -3.43 1.38
N SER A 319 -15.51 -3.20 1.00
CA SER A 319 -16.61 -3.06 1.94
C SER A 319 -17.01 -4.44 2.44
N GLY A 320 -16.83 -4.78 3.73
CA GLY A 320 -17.36 -6.06 4.20
C GLY A 320 -17.09 -6.43 5.65
N VAL A 321 -15.85 -6.35 6.12
CA VAL A 321 -15.54 -6.73 7.51
C VAL A 321 -14.35 -5.93 7.99
N THR A 322 -14.56 -4.65 8.30
CA THR A 322 -13.59 -3.87 9.04
C THR A 322 -13.83 -4.12 10.53
N SER A 323 -13.00 -4.95 11.17
CA SER A 323 -12.88 -4.97 12.64
C SER A 323 -12.04 -3.78 13.18
N GLY A 324 -11.88 -2.73 12.36
CA GLY A 324 -10.86 -1.68 12.52
C GLY A 324 -11.34 -0.34 13.07
N GLY A 325 -12.38 -0.33 13.91
CA GLY A 325 -12.75 0.90 14.62
C GLY A 325 -11.68 1.35 15.62
N GLN A 326 -10.78 0.47 16.05
CA GLN A 326 -9.65 0.81 16.92
C GLN A 326 -8.73 1.86 16.29
N MET A 327 -8.36 1.67 15.01
CA MET A 327 -7.51 2.63 14.28
C MET A 327 -8.12 4.03 14.26
N LEU A 328 -9.45 4.14 14.08
CA LEU A 328 -10.18 5.41 14.03
C LEU A 328 -10.10 6.21 15.33
N ASN A 329 -9.76 5.56 16.44
CA ASN A 329 -9.57 6.20 17.75
C ASN A 329 -8.13 6.68 17.98
N SER A 330 -7.21 6.43 17.05
CA SER A 330 -5.81 6.79 17.22
C SER A 330 -5.58 8.31 17.08
N PRO A 331 -4.81 8.95 17.98
CA PRO A 331 -4.56 10.40 17.94
C PRO A 331 -3.75 10.85 16.71
N VAL A 332 -3.06 9.93 16.02
CA VAL A 332 -2.35 10.27 14.77
C VAL A 332 -3.31 10.53 13.61
N LEU A 333 -4.56 10.06 13.67
CA LEU A 333 -5.58 10.30 12.63
C LEU A 333 -6.33 11.62 12.77
N ARG A 334 -5.86 12.55 13.61
CA ARG A 334 -6.55 13.83 13.86
C ARG A 334 -6.75 14.71 12.61
N GLN A 335 -6.01 14.43 11.54
CA GLN A 335 -6.13 15.14 10.26
C GLN A 335 -7.06 14.45 9.27
N VAL A 336 -7.56 13.25 9.58
CA VAL A 336 -8.47 12.53 8.70
C VAL A 336 -9.82 13.25 8.65
N LYS A 337 -10.13 13.79 7.48
CA LYS A 337 -11.37 14.51 7.15
C LYS A 337 -12.33 13.63 6.35
N SER A 338 -11.82 12.60 5.68
CA SER A 338 -12.60 11.75 4.78
C SER A 338 -12.33 10.27 5.02
N LEU A 339 -13.39 9.49 5.26
CA LEU A 339 -13.34 8.02 5.30
C LEU A 339 -14.27 7.46 4.22
N ARG A 340 -13.83 6.48 3.44
CA ARG A 340 -14.67 5.86 2.41
C ARG A 340 -14.62 4.34 2.41
N GLY A 341 -15.79 3.72 2.28
CA GLY A 341 -15.91 2.26 2.31
C GLY A 341 -15.75 1.66 3.70
N VAL A 342 -15.96 2.45 4.76
CA VAL A 342 -15.85 1.97 6.15
C VAL A 342 -17.13 1.25 6.58
N GLY A 343 -17.02 0.15 7.32
CA GLY A 343 -18.17 -0.55 7.85
C GLY A 343 -18.84 0.22 9.00
N GLY A 344 -20.18 0.16 9.07
CA GLY A 344 -20.94 0.87 10.11
C GLY A 344 -20.57 0.45 11.54
N ASN A 345 -20.24 -0.83 11.77
CA ASN A 345 -19.76 -1.33 13.07
C ASN A 345 -18.47 -0.60 13.52
N SER A 346 -17.53 -0.36 12.61
CA SER A 346 -16.29 0.36 12.91
C SER A 346 -16.53 1.81 13.29
N VAL A 347 -17.51 2.46 12.66
CA VAL A 347 -17.90 3.83 13.00
C VAL A 347 -18.51 3.87 14.40
N CYS A 348 -19.29 2.85 14.79
CA CYS A 348 -19.86 2.76 16.14
C CYS A 348 -18.81 2.62 17.26
N GLU A 349 -17.59 2.18 16.93
CA GLU A 349 -16.49 2.05 17.89
C GLU A 349 -15.75 3.37 18.18
N LEU A 350 -16.12 4.48 17.53
CA LEU A 350 -15.57 5.81 17.81
C LEU A 350 -15.88 6.23 19.26
N LYS A 351 -14.84 6.35 20.09
CA LYS A 351 -14.94 6.71 21.52
C LYS A 351 -15.23 8.20 21.75
N ALA A 352 -14.78 9.07 20.84
CA ALA A 352 -14.97 10.52 20.94
C ALA A 352 -15.41 11.13 19.60
N PRO A 353 -16.63 10.83 19.10
CA PRO A 353 -17.14 11.37 17.84
C PRO A 353 -17.11 12.90 17.79
N SER A 354 -17.34 13.56 18.93
CA SER A 354 -17.34 15.01 19.06
C SER A 354 -15.98 15.68 18.86
N ALA A 355 -14.88 14.95 19.02
CA ALA A 355 -13.52 15.45 18.78
C ALA A 355 -13.04 15.18 17.35
N SER A 356 -13.86 14.52 16.52
CA SER A 356 -13.49 14.10 15.18
C SER A 356 -13.41 15.26 14.19
N ALA A 357 -12.39 15.23 13.33
CA ALA A 357 -12.23 16.15 12.20
C ALA A 357 -13.01 15.71 10.94
N LEU A 358 -13.76 14.59 11.01
CA LEU A 358 -14.46 14.01 9.88
C LEU A 358 -15.51 14.96 9.30
N GLN A 359 -15.40 15.18 8.00
CA GLN A 359 -16.30 15.98 7.18
C GLN A 359 -17.05 15.14 6.15
N ARG A 360 -16.41 14.07 5.66
CA ARG A 360 -16.98 13.14 4.68
C ARG A 360 -16.86 11.71 5.17
N LEU A 361 -17.96 10.98 5.05
CA LEU A 361 -18.03 9.57 5.39
C LEU A 361 -18.79 8.82 4.30
N SER A 362 -18.20 7.74 3.79
CA SER A 362 -18.88 6.78 2.91
C SER A 362 -18.88 5.42 3.60
N LEU A 363 -20.09 4.92 3.89
CA LEU A 363 -20.35 3.66 4.57
C LEU A 363 -20.45 2.53 3.55
N GLY A 364 -19.67 1.47 3.76
CA GLY A 364 -19.76 0.24 2.99
C GLY A 364 -20.83 -0.73 3.50
N THR A 365 -21.25 -0.58 4.77
CA THR A 365 -22.33 -1.35 5.41
C THR A 365 -23.07 -0.47 6.42
N THR A 366 -24.35 -0.75 6.66
CA THR A 366 -25.20 -0.02 7.63
C THR A 366 -25.37 -0.75 8.96
N GLU A 367 -24.58 -1.80 9.22
CA GLU A 367 -24.58 -2.53 10.49
C GLU A 367 -24.06 -1.66 11.63
N GLY A 368 -24.53 -1.91 12.85
CA GLY A 368 -24.03 -1.24 14.05
C GLY A 368 -25.16 -0.69 14.92
N LYS A 369 -25.17 -1.12 16.19
CA LYS A 369 -26.15 -0.62 17.15
C LYS A 369 -25.82 0.83 17.51
N GLY A 370 -26.76 1.73 17.25
CA GLY A 370 -26.59 3.16 17.57
C GLY A 370 -25.86 3.96 16.48
N LEU A 371 -25.70 3.41 15.28
CA LEU A 371 -24.93 4.05 14.21
C LEU A 371 -25.44 5.45 13.86
N VAL A 372 -26.76 5.64 13.73
CA VAL A 372 -27.36 6.94 13.40
C VAL A 372 -27.04 7.98 14.49
N GLU A 373 -27.07 7.58 15.75
CA GLU A 373 -26.77 8.43 16.90
C GLU A 373 -25.29 8.81 16.93
N VAL A 374 -24.39 7.88 16.60
CA VAL A 374 -22.94 8.16 16.47
C VAL A 374 -22.66 9.12 15.32
N LEU A 375 -23.28 8.90 14.16
CA LEU A 375 -23.16 9.79 13.01
C LEU A 375 -23.66 11.20 13.36
N ALA A 376 -24.82 11.31 14.01
CA ALA A 376 -25.40 12.57 14.44
C ALA A 376 -24.52 13.31 15.46
N ALA A 377 -23.67 12.60 16.20
CA ALA A 377 -22.72 13.16 17.15
C ALA A 377 -21.41 13.67 16.50
N LEU A 378 -21.21 13.52 15.18
CA LEU A 378 -20.05 14.05 14.45
C LEU A 378 -20.31 15.52 14.06
N PRO A 379 -19.67 16.50 14.72
CA PRO A 379 -20.07 17.91 14.61
C PRO A 379 -19.68 18.55 13.27
N ARG A 380 -18.73 17.95 12.55
CA ARG A 380 -18.19 18.46 11.28
C ARG A 380 -18.67 17.67 10.07
N LEU A 381 -19.49 16.63 10.24
CA LEU A 381 -19.95 15.80 9.14
C LEU A 381 -20.88 16.61 8.23
N ARG A 382 -20.46 16.80 6.97
CA ARG A 382 -21.20 17.51 5.91
C ARG A 382 -21.62 16.60 4.77
N TRP A 383 -20.88 15.52 4.54
CA TRP A 383 -21.15 14.57 3.47
C TRP A 383 -21.28 13.17 4.03
N LEU A 384 -22.40 12.52 3.74
CA LEU A 384 -22.64 11.12 4.07
C LEU A 384 -23.06 10.36 2.82
N ASP A 385 -22.31 9.32 2.48
CA ASP A 385 -22.64 8.37 1.41
C ASP A 385 -22.89 7.00 2.06
N VAL A 386 -23.97 6.33 1.66
CA VAL A 386 -24.39 5.03 2.17
C VAL A 386 -24.51 4.04 1.01
N SER A 387 -23.50 3.21 0.84
CA SER A 387 -23.51 2.12 -0.13
C SER A 387 -24.20 0.88 0.45
N GLY A 388 -25.13 0.31 -0.30
CA GLY A 388 -25.91 -0.87 0.14
C GLY A 388 -26.86 -0.55 1.30
N GLY A 389 -27.34 0.68 1.40
CA GLY A 389 -28.16 1.12 2.52
C GLY A 389 -29.56 0.52 2.49
N GLU A 390 -30.01 -0.03 3.62
CA GLU A 390 -31.41 -0.41 3.77
C GLU A 390 -32.30 0.86 3.83
N PRO A 391 -33.46 0.91 3.14
CA PRO A 391 -34.34 2.07 3.17
C PRO A 391 -34.74 2.51 4.59
N GLU A 392 -34.90 1.57 5.53
CA GLU A 392 -35.19 1.88 6.93
C GLU A 392 -34.05 2.66 7.60
N PHE A 393 -32.79 2.26 7.37
CA PHE A 393 -31.63 2.98 7.89
C PHE A 393 -31.55 4.41 7.31
N VAL A 394 -31.77 4.54 6.00
CA VAL A 394 -31.77 5.85 5.33
C VAL A 394 -32.87 6.75 5.87
N ALA A 395 -34.09 6.24 6.06
CA ALA A 395 -35.18 6.99 6.67
C ALA A 395 -34.80 7.49 8.08
N ARG A 396 -34.22 6.61 8.92
CA ARG A 396 -33.76 6.99 10.27
C ARG A 396 -32.68 8.07 10.26
N CYS A 397 -31.73 8.01 9.34
CA CYS A 397 -30.72 9.08 9.15
C CYS A 397 -31.39 10.42 8.86
N LEU A 398 -32.36 10.44 7.94
CA LEU A 398 -33.08 11.65 7.53
C LEU A 398 -34.07 12.15 8.59
N GLU A 399 -34.53 11.29 9.48
CA GLU A 399 -35.33 11.65 10.64
C GLU A 399 -34.49 12.18 11.82
N SER A 400 -33.19 11.90 11.85
CA SER A 400 -32.31 12.40 12.91
C SER A 400 -31.89 13.88 12.69
N SER A 401 -31.08 14.41 13.61
CA SER A 401 -30.44 15.72 13.44
C SER A 401 -29.43 15.76 12.29
N LEU A 402 -29.02 14.62 11.72
CA LEU A 402 -28.12 14.59 10.55
C LEU A 402 -28.70 15.34 9.36
N ALA A 403 -30.01 15.26 9.15
CA ALA A 403 -30.66 15.89 8.01
C ALA A 403 -30.48 17.42 7.97
N SER A 404 -30.25 18.06 9.12
CA SER A 404 -29.99 19.50 9.19
C SER A 404 -28.51 19.87 9.14
N THR A 405 -27.60 18.94 9.46
CA THR A 405 -26.15 19.20 9.47
C THR A 405 -25.46 18.88 8.15
N LEU A 406 -26.05 17.97 7.35
CA LEU A 406 -25.49 17.55 6.07
C LEU A 406 -25.76 18.58 4.96
N GLU A 407 -24.75 18.77 4.14
CA GLU A 407 -24.78 19.51 2.86
C GLU A 407 -25.09 18.56 1.70
N CYS A 408 -24.58 17.34 1.79
CA CYS A 408 -24.82 16.27 0.83
C CYS A 408 -25.11 14.93 1.54
N PHE A 409 -26.12 14.21 1.04
CA PHE A 409 -26.42 12.84 1.46
C PHE A 409 -26.72 11.97 0.23
N GLU A 410 -25.96 10.90 0.07
CA GLU A 410 -26.12 9.93 -1.00
C GLU A 410 -26.43 8.56 -0.39
N ALA A 411 -27.37 7.84 -1.00
CA ALA A 411 -27.66 6.47 -0.61
C ALA A 411 -28.02 5.61 -1.82
N HIS A 412 -27.54 4.37 -1.81
CA HIS A 412 -27.72 3.43 -2.92
C HIS A 412 -28.15 2.06 -2.38
N GLY A 413 -29.18 1.46 -2.98
CA GLY A 413 -29.67 0.12 -2.61
C GLY A 413 -28.85 -1.06 -3.16
N ARG A 414 -27.74 -0.80 -3.85
CA ARG A 414 -27.00 -1.83 -4.59
C ARG A 414 -26.05 -2.61 -3.69
N VAL A 415 -26.34 -3.90 -3.48
CA VAL A 415 -25.39 -4.81 -2.82
C VAL A 415 -24.30 -5.19 -3.83
N MET A 416 -23.10 -4.66 -3.65
CA MET A 416 -21.90 -5.14 -4.36
C MET A 416 -21.60 -6.57 -3.87
N HIS A 417 -21.82 -7.59 -4.71
CA HIS A 417 -21.32 -8.92 -4.41
C HIS A 417 -19.79 -8.89 -4.48
N ILE A 418 -19.14 -9.15 -3.34
CA ILE A 418 -17.68 -9.29 -3.23
C ILE A 418 -17.18 -10.54 -3.98
N HIS A 419 -18.08 -11.42 -4.44
CA HIS A 419 -17.74 -12.66 -5.13
C HIS A 419 -18.43 -12.78 -6.50
N PRO A 420 -17.68 -12.89 -7.62
CA PRO A 420 -18.22 -12.98 -8.98
C PRO A 420 -19.01 -14.26 -9.31
N LEU A 421 -19.25 -15.13 -8.32
CA LEU A 421 -19.97 -16.41 -8.47
C LEU A 421 -21.26 -16.49 -7.63
N ALA A 422 -21.59 -15.46 -6.85
CA ALA A 422 -22.84 -15.42 -6.10
C ALA A 422 -23.98 -14.92 -7.00
N LEU A 423 -24.64 -15.85 -7.70
CA LEU A 423 -25.91 -15.61 -8.40
C LEU A 423 -27.04 -15.53 -7.36
N GLY A 424 -27.20 -14.38 -6.70
CA GLY A 424 -28.33 -14.06 -5.82
C GLY A 424 -29.47 -13.34 -6.56
N PRO A 425 -30.72 -13.40 -6.05
CA PRO A 425 -31.88 -12.75 -6.66
C PRO A 425 -31.75 -11.22 -6.70
N ALA A 426 -32.56 -10.62 -7.60
CA ALA A 426 -32.52 -9.22 -8.05
C ALA A 426 -32.12 -8.20 -6.96
N GLN A 427 -31.01 -7.52 -7.20
CA GLN A 427 -30.49 -6.41 -6.40
C GLN A 427 -31.51 -5.28 -6.38
N SER A 428 -31.79 -4.69 -5.21
CA SER A 428 -32.45 -3.38 -5.14
C SER A 428 -31.61 -2.37 -5.92
N LYS A 429 -32.25 -1.64 -6.83
CA LYS A 429 -31.58 -0.70 -7.73
C LYS A 429 -32.28 0.64 -7.63
N TRP A 430 -31.94 1.33 -6.57
CA TRP A 430 -32.37 2.71 -6.36
C TRP A 430 -31.18 3.55 -5.91
N SER A 431 -31.26 4.84 -6.19
CA SER A 431 -30.35 5.83 -5.63
C SER A 431 -31.13 7.07 -5.16
N LEU A 432 -30.71 7.60 -4.03
CA LEU A 432 -31.18 8.87 -3.49
C LEU A 432 -29.98 9.80 -3.37
N SER A 433 -30.09 10.99 -3.96
CA SER A 433 -29.11 12.06 -3.83
C SER A 433 -29.79 13.30 -3.28
N LEU A 434 -29.25 13.83 -2.17
CA LEU A 434 -29.72 15.03 -1.50
C LEU A 434 -28.60 16.07 -1.49
N GLU A 435 -28.84 17.24 -2.07
CA GLU A 435 -27.88 18.35 -2.12
C GLU A 435 -28.58 19.66 -1.73
N ARG A 436 -28.16 20.29 -0.64
CA ARG A 436 -28.93 21.38 -0.02
C ARG A 436 -29.10 22.60 -0.92
N ASP A 437 -28.05 22.93 -1.68
CA ASP A 437 -27.98 24.14 -2.51
C ASP A 437 -28.25 23.88 -4.01
N ALA A 438 -28.66 22.65 -4.36
CA ALA A 438 -29.02 22.32 -5.73
C ALA A 438 -30.40 22.89 -6.13
N GLU A 439 -30.61 23.17 -7.42
CA GLU A 439 -31.92 23.62 -7.92
C GLU A 439 -33.03 22.58 -7.68
N VAL A 440 -32.64 21.30 -7.61
CA VAL A 440 -33.51 20.19 -7.22
C VAL A 440 -32.85 19.43 -6.07
N PRO A 441 -33.08 19.83 -4.82
CA PRO A 441 -32.36 19.31 -3.66
C PRO A 441 -32.55 17.83 -3.37
N VAL A 442 -33.63 17.23 -3.87
CA VAL A 442 -33.94 15.80 -3.67
C VAL A 442 -34.09 15.13 -5.02
N THR A 443 -33.24 14.16 -5.31
CA THR A 443 -33.34 13.32 -6.51
C THR A 443 -33.43 11.85 -6.11
N LEU A 444 -34.50 11.18 -6.55
CA LEU A 444 -34.69 9.74 -6.43
C LEU A 444 -34.63 9.11 -7.82
N VAL A 445 -33.80 8.09 -7.99
CA VAL A 445 -33.79 7.22 -9.17
C VAL A 445 -34.21 5.83 -8.73
N LEU A 446 -35.20 5.28 -9.44
CA LEU A 446 -35.73 3.95 -9.23
C LEU A 446 -35.56 3.15 -10.51
N GLU A 447 -34.91 1.99 -10.44
CA GLU A 447 -34.83 1.04 -11.54
C GLU A 447 -35.76 -0.18 -11.33
N ASP A 448 -36.23 -0.40 -10.09
CA ASP A 448 -37.18 -1.46 -9.75
C ASP A 448 -38.38 -0.91 -8.96
N VAL A 449 -39.58 -1.20 -9.45
CA VAL A 449 -40.83 -0.69 -8.85
C VAL A 449 -41.15 -1.39 -7.53
N ARG A 450 -40.58 -2.57 -7.29
CA ARG A 450 -40.76 -3.33 -6.05
C ARG A 450 -40.14 -2.62 -4.84
N ASP A 451 -39.13 -1.78 -5.07
CA ASP A 451 -38.47 -1.00 -4.02
C ASP A 451 -39.31 0.20 -3.54
N VAL A 452 -40.37 0.58 -4.27
CA VAL A 452 -41.15 1.80 -4.00
C VAL A 452 -41.75 1.82 -2.60
N GLU A 453 -42.34 0.71 -2.15
CA GLU A 453 -42.99 0.65 -0.84
C GLU A 453 -42.01 0.93 0.30
N ALA A 454 -40.79 0.39 0.21
CA ALA A 454 -39.73 0.63 1.18
C ALA A 454 -39.16 2.06 1.12
N LEU A 455 -39.27 2.74 -0.02
CA LEU A 455 -38.74 4.10 -0.24
C LEU A 455 -39.73 5.22 0.08
N VAL A 456 -41.02 4.91 0.27
CA VAL A 456 -42.01 5.91 0.69
C VAL A 456 -41.63 6.58 2.03
N PRO A 457 -41.23 5.84 3.09
CA PRO A 457 -40.72 6.45 4.32
C PRO A 457 -39.50 7.34 4.09
N VAL A 458 -38.57 6.91 3.24
CA VAL A 458 -37.36 7.66 2.89
C VAL A 458 -37.70 9.01 2.25
N LEU A 459 -38.60 9.03 1.26
CA LEU A 459 -39.03 10.27 0.61
C LEU A 459 -39.74 11.24 1.56
N ARG A 460 -40.53 10.70 2.51
CA ARG A 460 -41.19 11.52 3.53
C ARG A 460 -40.18 12.12 4.49
N ALA A 461 -39.17 11.35 4.91
CA ALA A 461 -38.11 11.79 5.79
C ALA A 461 -37.19 12.83 5.11
N ALA A 462 -36.88 12.66 3.82
CA ALA A 462 -36.07 13.59 3.02
C ALA A 462 -36.61 15.03 3.02
N ARG A 463 -37.89 15.24 3.34
CA ARG A 463 -38.47 16.59 3.51
C ARG A 463 -37.81 17.41 4.62
N ARG A 464 -37.22 16.75 5.63
CA ARG A 464 -36.44 17.41 6.68
C ARG A 464 -35.12 17.99 6.15
N PHE A 465 -34.62 17.43 5.05
CA PHE A 465 -33.48 17.95 4.33
C PHE A 465 -33.90 19.15 3.46
N SER A 466 -34.92 18.96 2.61
CA SER A 466 -35.56 20.03 1.83
C SER A 466 -36.95 19.63 1.33
N SER A 467 -37.88 20.59 1.24
CA SER A 467 -39.22 20.42 0.64
C SER A 467 -39.43 21.26 -0.62
N GLN A 468 -38.37 21.89 -1.14
CA GLN A 468 -38.47 22.83 -2.26
C GLN A 468 -38.76 22.12 -3.59
N ALA A 469 -37.90 21.16 -3.96
CA ALA A 469 -38.05 20.43 -5.20
C ALA A 469 -37.62 18.96 -5.05
N LEU A 470 -38.38 18.08 -5.70
CA LEU A 470 -38.11 16.66 -5.83
C LEU A 470 -38.06 16.29 -7.30
N ARG A 471 -37.04 15.52 -7.70
CA ARG A 471 -36.99 14.84 -8.99
C ARG A 471 -37.11 13.35 -8.77
N VAL A 472 -38.07 12.72 -9.45
CA VAL A 472 -38.22 11.26 -9.48
C VAL A 472 -37.96 10.79 -10.89
N ARG A 473 -36.95 9.92 -11.05
CA ARG A 473 -36.62 9.26 -12.31
C ARG A 473 -36.94 7.78 -12.23
N LEU A 474 -37.68 7.31 -13.22
CA LEU A 474 -38.15 5.94 -13.33
C LEU A 474 -37.42 5.24 -14.49
N CYS A 475 -36.28 4.64 -14.19
CA CYS A 475 -35.38 4.03 -15.16
C CYS A 475 -35.63 2.53 -15.30
N PHE A 476 -36.75 2.17 -15.91
CA PHE A 476 -37.09 0.75 -16.13
C PHE A 476 -36.45 0.25 -17.42
N GLU A 477 -35.30 -0.43 -17.30
CA GLU A 477 -34.81 -1.26 -18.39
C GLU A 477 -35.74 -2.46 -18.53
N TRP A 478 -36.58 -2.46 -19.58
CA TRP A 478 -37.35 -3.62 -19.98
C TRP A 478 -36.39 -4.70 -20.49
N GLY A 479 -35.74 -5.41 -19.57
CA GLY A 479 -35.07 -6.66 -19.88
C GLY A 479 -36.13 -7.66 -20.31
N LEU A 480 -36.33 -7.81 -21.61
CA LEU A 480 -37.27 -8.72 -22.28
C LEU A 480 -37.04 -10.23 -21.98
N GLY A 481 -36.41 -10.59 -20.86
CA GLY A 481 -35.76 -11.89 -20.70
C GLY A 481 -36.18 -12.78 -19.54
N GLN A 482 -36.65 -12.29 -18.38
CA GLN A 482 -36.60 -13.16 -17.17
C GLN A 482 -37.72 -13.10 -16.13
N THR A 483 -38.80 -12.34 -16.29
CA THR A 483 -39.92 -12.43 -15.33
C THR A 483 -41.11 -13.15 -15.95
N HIS A 484 -41.53 -14.24 -15.32
CA HIS A 484 -42.76 -14.98 -15.63
C HIS A 484 -44.05 -14.18 -15.33
N ASP A 485 -43.93 -12.94 -14.87
CA ASP A 485 -45.06 -12.09 -14.53
C ASP A 485 -45.82 -11.65 -15.77
N SER A 486 -47.15 -11.71 -15.71
CA SER A 486 -48.00 -11.25 -16.80
C SER A 486 -47.90 -9.73 -16.96
N GLY A 487 -47.98 -9.21 -18.19
CA GLY A 487 -47.92 -7.77 -18.44
C GLY A 487 -48.97 -6.95 -17.68
N ALA A 488 -50.09 -7.57 -17.29
CA ALA A 488 -51.12 -6.95 -16.47
C ALA A 488 -50.69 -6.75 -15.01
N GLU A 489 -50.01 -7.74 -14.41
CA GLU A 489 -49.49 -7.64 -13.04
C GLU A 489 -48.41 -6.57 -12.93
N VAL A 490 -47.50 -6.52 -13.90
CA VAL A 490 -46.47 -5.47 -13.99
C VAL A 490 -47.13 -4.10 -14.12
N SER A 491 -48.09 -3.92 -15.03
CA SER A 491 -48.79 -2.64 -15.18
C SER A 491 -49.52 -2.20 -13.90
N ALA A 492 -50.15 -3.13 -13.18
CA ALA A 492 -50.83 -2.83 -11.91
C ALA A 492 -49.83 -2.44 -10.81
N LEU A 493 -48.70 -3.13 -10.73
CA LEU A 493 -47.63 -2.83 -9.79
C LEU A 493 -47.04 -1.43 -10.03
N PHE A 494 -46.84 -1.06 -11.31
CA PHE A 494 -46.43 0.28 -11.72
C PHE A 494 -47.42 1.37 -11.34
N ALA A 495 -48.71 1.17 -11.64
CA ALA A 495 -49.74 2.14 -11.28
C ALA A 495 -49.80 2.34 -9.76
N ARG A 496 -49.72 1.24 -8.99
CA ARG A 496 -49.68 1.29 -7.53
C ARG A 496 -48.43 2.01 -7.01
N GLY A 497 -47.24 1.64 -7.51
CA GLY A 497 -45.98 2.25 -7.11
C GLY A 497 -45.96 3.75 -7.40
N ARG A 498 -46.37 4.14 -8.61
CA ARG A 498 -46.48 5.56 -8.98
C ARG A 498 -47.44 6.32 -8.06
N ALA A 499 -48.62 5.79 -7.78
CA ALA A 499 -49.58 6.43 -6.86
C ALA A 499 -48.99 6.61 -5.45
N MET A 500 -48.21 5.64 -4.96
CA MET A 500 -47.52 5.73 -3.68
C MET A 500 -46.44 6.82 -3.66
N LEU A 501 -45.66 6.94 -4.75
CA LEU A 501 -44.65 7.99 -4.90
C LEU A 501 -45.31 9.37 -5.02
N GLU A 502 -46.38 9.51 -5.80
CA GLU A 502 -47.13 10.76 -5.93
C GLU A 502 -47.69 11.22 -4.59
N ALA A 503 -48.24 10.29 -3.80
CA ALA A 503 -48.72 10.60 -2.46
C ALA A 503 -47.57 11.04 -1.53
N ALA A 504 -46.41 10.39 -1.57
CA ALA A 504 -45.23 10.79 -0.78
C ALA A 504 -44.63 12.13 -1.25
N ALA A 505 -44.66 12.41 -2.55
CA ALA A 505 -44.15 13.61 -3.19
C ALA A 505 -45.06 14.83 -3.04
N SER A 506 -46.35 14.64 -2.69
CA SER A 506 -47.37 15.71 -2.58
C SER A 506 -47.00 16.87 -1.66
N ALA A 507 -46.04 16.65 -0.76
CA ALA A 507 -45.61 17.64 0.21
C ALA A 507 -44.34 18.42 -0.19
N TYR A 508 -43.87 18.24 -1.43
CA TYR A 508 -42.83 19.05 -2.06
C TYR A 508 -43.47 20.15 -2.91
N SER A 509 -42.82 21.33 -2.95
CA SER A 509 -43.38 22.49 -3.66
C SER A 509 -43.33 22.34 -5.18
N ARG A 510 -42.34 21.60 -5.68
CA ARG A 510 -42.15 21.28 -7.10
C ARG A 510 -41.75 19.81 -7.24
N VAL A 511 -42.45 19.06 -8.08
CA VAL A 511 -42.12 17.66 -8.39
C VAL A 511 -41.87 17.51 -9.88
N LEU A 512 -40.68 17.02 -10.23
CA LEU A 512 -40.27 16.74 -11.61
C LEU A 512 -40.27 15.23 -11.82
N TRP A 513 -41.17 14.75 -12.67
CA TRP A 513 -41.24 13.36 -13.10
C TRP A 513 -40.46 13.20 -14.39
N GLY A 514 -39.56 12.20 -14.46
CA GLY A 514 -38.75 11.93 -15.64
C GLY A 514 -38.38 10.48 -15.82
#